data_AF-A0A3M1X242-F1
#
_entry.id   AF-A0A3M1X242-F1
#
_cell.length_a   1.000
_cell.length_b   1.000
_cell.length_c   1.000
_cell.angle_alpha   90.00
_cell.angle_beta   90.00
_cell.angle_gamma   90.00
#
_symmetry.space_group_name_H-M   'P 1'
#
loop_
_entity.id
_entity.type
_entity.pdbx_description
1 polymer ?
#
loop_
_entity_poly.entity_id
_entity_poly.type
_entity_poly.pdbx_seq_one_letter_code
_entity_poly.pdbx_strand_id
1 'polypeptide(L)'
;MKIHILGICGTFMGGIARLAVEAGHEVSGSDAQAWPPMSDQLRALGIPLHEGYDPEVLEDDLDMVVVGNVMRRGMPVIEALLDRGLPYTSGPQWLAEHILQGRWVLG
;
A
#
# COMPACT_ATOMS: atom_id res chain seq x y z
N MET A 1 0.27 -3.29 12.42
CA MET A 1 1.10 -3.79 11.32
C MET A 1 1.76 -2.61 10.66
N LYS A 2 2.98 -2.78 10.17
CA LYS A 2 3.68 -1.85 9.29
C LYS A 2 3.45 -2.28 7.85
N ILE A 3 2.71 -1.46 7.11
CA ILE A 3 2.22 -1.77 5.76
C ILE A 3 2.85 -0.79 4.77
N HIS A 4 3.40 -1.31 3.68
CA HIS A 4 3.83 -0.49 2.55
C HIS A 4 2.91 -0.73 1.34
N ILE A 5 2.37 0.33 0.76
CA ILE A 5 1.43 0.25 -0.37
C ILE A 5 2.13 0.70 -1.65
N LEU A 6 2.20 -0.19 -2.65
CA LEU A 6 2.73 0.11 -3.97
C LEU A 6 1.61 0.58 -4.90
N GLY A 7 1.71 1.80 -5.45
CA GLY A 7 0.66 2.46 -6.22
C GLY A 7 -0.37 3.18 -5.35
N ILE A 8 0.08 3.77 -4.23
CA ILE A 8 -0.78 4.32 -3.18
C ILE A 8 -1.63 5.52 -3.63
N CYS A 9 -1.22 6.27 -4.66
CA CYS A 9 -1.94 7.46 -5.12
C CYS A 9 -3.14 7.14 -6.04
N GLY A 10 -3.36 5.88 -6.40
CA GLY A 10 -4.60 5.48 -7.07
C GLY A 10 -5.82 5.62 -6.16
N THR A 11 -6.97 6.05 -6.68
CA THR A 11 -8.19 6.32 -5.88
C THR A 11 -8.56 5.17 -4.94
N PHE A 12 -8.53 3.93 -5.44
CA PHE A 12 -8.82 2.75 -4.63
C PHE A 12 -7.73 2.52 -3.57
N MET A 13 -6.46 2.55 -3.96
CA MET A 13 -5.33 2.27 -3.06
C MET A 13 -5.18 3.35 -1.98
N GLY A 14 -5.45 4.62 -2.29
CA GLY A 14 -5.49 5.69 -1.31
C GLY A 14 -6.64 5.52 -0.30
N GLY A 15 -7.79 4.99 -0.76
CA GLY A 15 -8.88 4.57 0.12
C GLY A 15 -8.46 3.43 1.06
N ILE A 16 -7.74 2.42 0.54
CA ILE A 16 -7.15 1.35 1.36
C ILE A 16 -6.18 1.92 2.39
N ALA A 17 -5.28 2.81 1.98
CA ALA A 17 -4.31 3.44 2.86
C ALA A 17 -4.99 4.18 4.02
N ARG A 18 -6.03 4.96 3.72
CA ARG A 18 -6.83 5.65 4.73
C ARG A 18 -7.49 4.66 5.71
N LEU A 19 -8.15 3.62 5.20
CA LEU A 19 -8.78 2.61 6.05
C LEU A 19 -7.76 1.88 6.92
N ALA A 20 -6.56 1.63 6.41
CA ALA A 20 -5.48 1.01 7.16
C ALA A 20 -4.99 1.90 8.32
N VAL A 21 -4.83 3.20 8.10
CA VAL A 21 -4.52 4.16 9.17
C VAL A 21 -5.66 4.22 10.20
N GLU A 22 -6.91 4.31 9.77
CA GLU A 22 -8.08 4.33 10.66
C GLU A 22 -8.23 3.02 11.47
N ALA A 23 -7.75 1.89 10.94
CA ALA A 23 -7.67 0.60 11.63
C ALA A 23 -6.47 0.47 12.59
N GLY A 24 -5.62 1.51 12.71
CA GLY A 24 -4.48 1.54 13.62
C GLY A 24 -3.21 0.88 13.07
N HIS A 25 -3.06 0.79 11.76
CA HIS A 25 -1.82 0.35 11.12
C HIS A 25 -0.89 1.52 10.84
N GLU A 26 0.42 1.23 10.85
CA GLU A 26 1.43 2.14 10.34
C GLU A 26 1.52 1.95 8.83
N VAL A 27 1.32 3.03 8.08
CA VAL A 27 1.18 2.96 6.62
C VAL A 27 2.20 3.89 5.97
N SER A 28 2.94 3.35 5.02
CA SER A 28 3.74 4.10 4.05
C SER A 28 3.34 3.68 2.63
N GLY A 29 3.78 4.42 1.61
CA GLY A 29 3.55 3.98 0.25
C GLY A 29 4.41 4.65 -0.79
N SER A 30 4.43 4.03 -1.96
CA SER A 30 5.19 4.47 -3.12
C SER A 30 4.26 4.66 -4.32
N ASP A 31 4.51 5.67 -5.13
CA ASP A 31 3.85 5.84 -6.42
C ASP A 31 4.80 6.44 -7.46
N ALA A 32 4.54 6.20 -8.75
CA ALA A 32 5.34 6.76 -9.83
C ALA A 32 5.40 8.29 -9.76
N GLN A 33 4.27 8.90 -9.40
CA GLN A 33 4.20 10.32 -9.12
C GLN A 33 3.15 10.62 -8.04
N ALA A 34 3.53 11.41 -7.03
CA ALA A 34 2.64 11.81 -5.94
C ALA A 34 2.07 13.21 -6.18
N TRP A 35 0.96 13.31 -6.92
CA TRP A 35 0.33 14.61 -7.23
C TRP A 35 -0.93 14.89 -6.40
N PRO A 36 -1.28 16.17 -6.16
CA PRO A 36 -2.57 16.53 -5.58
C PRO A 36 -3.75 16.11 -6.47
N PRO A 37 -4.93 15.80 -5.89
CA PRO A 37 -5.29 15.95 -4.49
C PRO A 37 -4.95 14.75 -3.59
N MET A 38 -4.61 13.59 -4.17
CA MET A 38 -4.44 12.36 -3.39
C MET A 38 -3.20 12.43 -2.47
N SER A 39 -2.07 12.91 -2.99
CA SER A 39 -0.85 13.06 -2.18
C SER A 39 -1.06 13.95 -0.94
N ASP A 40 -1.79 15.07 -1.08
CA ASP A 40 -2.11 15.97 0.03
C ASP A 40 -3.00 15.29 1.07
N GLN A 41 -4.00 14.51 0.61
CA GLN A 41 -4.87 13.73 1.51
C GLN A 41 -4.08 12.69 2.30
N LEU A 42 -3.19 11.95 1.64
CA LEU A 42 -2.37 10.92 2.28
C LEU A 42 -1.37 11.55 3.27
N ARG A 43 -0.71 12.65 2.90
CA ARG A 43 0.18 13.39 3.81
C ARG A 43 -0.57 13.95 5.01
N ALA A 44 -1.80 14.45 4.84
CA ALA A 44 -2.63 14.92 5.94
C ALA A 44 -3.04 13.81 6.92
N LEU A 45 -3.01 12.54 6.48
CA LEU A 45 -3.18 11.35 7.34
C LEU A 45 -1.86 10.91 8.00
N GLY A 46 -0.76 11.62 7.77
CA GLY A 46 0.56 11.28 8.30
C GLY A 46 1.26 10.14 7.56
N ILE A 47 0.81 9.78 6.36
CA ILE A 47 1.36 8.66 5.58
C ILE A 47 2.62 9.14 4.84
N PRO A 48 3.81 8.53 5.10
CA PRO A 48 5.01 8.80 4.31
C PRO A 48 4.82 8.32 2.87
N LEU A 49 5.13 9.21 1.92
CA LEU A 49 5.06 8.93 0.49
C LEU A 49 6.45 8.95 -0.12
N HIS A 50 6.74 7.92 -0.90
CA HIS A 50 7.95 7.80 -1.71
C HIS A 50 7.57 7.95 -3.19
N GLU A 51 8.32 8.79 -3.90
CA GLU A 51 8.18 8.91 -5.35
C GLU A 51 9.07 7.88 -6.04
N GLY A 52 8.51 7.16 -7.00
CA GLY A 52 9.19 6.06 -7.68
C GLY A 52 8.87 4.69 -7.08
N TYR A 53 9.63 3.70 -7.51
CA TYR A 53 9.47 2.29 -7.14
C TYR A 53 10.84 1.67 -6.87
N ASP A 54 11.60 2.33 -6.00
CA ASP A 54 12.94 1.89 -5.63
C ASP A 54 12.86 0.74 -4.61
N PRO A 55 13.71 -0.30 -4.71
CA PRO A 55 13.72 -1.41 -3.76
C PRO A 55 13.95 -1.00 -2.30
N GLU A 56 14.57 0.16 -2.07
CA GLU A 56 14.90 0.68 -0.73
C GLU A 56 13.67 1.03 0.10
N VAL A 57 12.51 1.23 -0.53
CA VAL A 57 11.24 1.49 0.18
C VAL A 57 10.73 0.26 0.94
N LEU A 58 11.27 -0.93 0.61
CA LEU A 58 10.93 -2.17 1.27
C LEU A 58 11.79 -2.31 2.53
N GLU A 59 11.36 -1.75 3.65
CA GLU A 59 12.06 -1.90 4.93
C GLU A 59 11.99 -3.35 5.43
N ASP A 60 12.98 -3.78 6.23
CA ASP A 60 13.09 -5.16 6.72
C ASP A 60 12.04 -5.53 7.79
N ASP A 61 11.42 -4.52 8.41
CA ASP A 61 10.41 -4.66 9.46
C ASP A 61 8.97 -4.52 8.92
N LEU A 62 8.78 -4.55 7.60
CA LEU A 62 7.45 -4.56 7.00
C LEU A 62 6.72 -5.87 7.31
N ASP A 63 5.51 -5.75 7.87
CA ASP A 63 4.63 -6.90 8.11
C ASP A 63 3.92 -7.35 6.81
N MET A 64 3.67 -6.43 5.89
CA MET A 64 2.91 -6.68 4.67
C MET A 64 3.17 -5.62 3.59
N VAL A 65 3.24 -6.06 2.34
CA VAL A 65 3.22 -5.17 1.16
C VAL A 65 1.91 -5.33 0.40
N VAL A 66 1.18 -4.23 0.21
CA VAL A 66 -0.06 -4.23 -0.58
C VAL A 66 0.27 -3.78 -2.00
N VAL A 67 0.06 -4.68 -2.95
CA VAL A 67 0.50 -4.54 -4.34
C VAL A 67 -0.66 -3.99 -5.19
N GLY A 68 -0.51 -2.78 -5.71
CA GLY A 68 -1.43 -2.18 -6.67
C GLY A 68 -1.31 -2.78 -8.07
N ASN A 69 -2.36 -2.63 -8.88
CA ASN A 69 -2.48 -3.28 -10.20
C ASN A 69 -1.42 -2.84 -11.24
N VAL A 70 -0.74 -1.71 -11.03
CA VAL A 70 0.29 -1.23 -11.97
C VAL A 70 1.64 -1.96 -11.79
N MET A 71 1.78 -2.76 -10.74
CA MET A 71 2.98 -3.55 -10.47
C MET A 71 3.09 -4.76 -11.41
N ARG A 72 4.31 -5.03 -11.89
CA ARG A 72 4.61 -6.16 -12.78
C ARG A 72 6.01 -6.72 -12.53
N ARG A 73 6.21 -8.00 -12.86
CA ARG A 73 7.53 -8.65 -12.89
C ARG A 73 8.50 -7.84 -13.77
N GLY A 74 9.77 -7.84 -13.40
CA GLY A 74 10.82 -7.02 -13.99
C GLY A 74 10.94 -5.60 -13.44
N MET A 75 10.00 -5.15 -12.60
CA MET A 75 10.20 -3.93 -11.81
C MET A 75 11.14 -4.22 -10.65
N PRO A 76 12.19 -3.41 -10.41
CA PRO A 76 13.16 -3.67 -9.34
C PRO A 76 12.53 -3.91 -7.96
N VAL A 77 11.54 -3.10 -7.57
CA VAL A 77 10.83 -3.28 -6.28
C VAL A 77 10.09 -4.62 -6.20
N ILE A 78 9.53 -5.12 -7.30
CA ILE A 78 8.79 -6.38 -7.32
C ILE A 78 9.73 -7.58 -7.31
N GLU A 79 10.85 -7.50 -8.02
CA GLU A 79 11.89 -8.54 -7.92
C GLU A 79 12.45 -8.59 -6.51
N ALA A 80 12.78 -7.44 -5.90
CA ALA A 80 13.27 -7.37 -4.51
C ALA A 80 12.24 -7.90 -3.49
N LEU A 81 10.96 -7.56 -3.65
CA LEU A 81 9.86 -8.07 -2.81
C LEU A 81 9.84 -9.61 -2.82
N LEU A 82 9.94 -10.19 -4.01
CA LEU A 82 9.85 -11.63 -4.22
C LEU A 82 11.13 -12.35 -3.78
N ASP A 83 12.30 -11.79 -4.09
CA ASP A 83 13.61 -12.35 -3.71
C ASP A 83 13.79 -12.40 -2.18
N ARG A 84 13.24 -11.40 -1.47
CA ARG A 84 13.25 -11.34 0.00
C ARG A 84 12.15 -12.18 0.65
N GLY A 85 11.19 -12.69 -0.13
CA GLY A 85 10.05 -13.46 0.37
C GLY A 85 9.18 -12.67 1.35
N LEU A 86 9.09 -11.35 1.18
CA LEU A 86 8.27 -10.50 2.03
C LEU A 86 6.78 -10.85 1.88
N PRO A 87 5.97 -10.82 2.95
CA PRO A 87 4.54 -11.03 2.84
C PRO A 87 3.91 -9.96 1.94
N TYR A 88 3.11 -10.38 0.97
CA TYR A 88 2.39 -9.46 0.10
C TYR A 88 0.97 -9.93 -0.22
N THR A 89 0.10 -8.98 -0.50
CA THR A 89 -1.30 -9.24 -0.88
C THR A 89 -1.81 -8.18 -1.87
N SER A 90 -2.99 -8.42 -2.44
CA SER A 90 -3.68 -7.43 -3.28
C SER A 90 -4.52 -6.48 -2.43
N GLY A 91 -4.75 -5.25 -2.91
CA GLY A 91 -5.62 -4.29 -2.23
C GLY A 91 -7.03 -4.83 -1.92
N PRO A 92 -7.73 -5.49 -2.86
CA PRO A 92 -9.05 -6.09 -2.59
C PRO A 92 -9.02 -7.20 -1.55
N GLN A 93 -8.01 -8.07 -1.58
CA GLN A 93 -7.87 -9.13 -0.58
C GLN A 93 -7.59 -8.55 0.80
N TRP A 94 -6.68 -7.57 0.90
CA TRP A 94 -6.42 -6.87 2.15
C TRP A 94 -7.69 -6.26 2.74
N LEU A 95 -8.49 -5.57 1.90
CA LEU A 95 -9.77 -4.99 2.30
C LEU A 95 -10.74 -6.05 2.84
N ALA A 96 -10.88 -7.17 2.12
CA ALA A 96 -11.75 -8.27 2.50
C ALA A 96 -11.38 -8.85 3.87
N GLU A 97 -10.09 -9.11 4.09
CA GLU A 97 -9.57 -9.76 5.29
C GLU A 97 -9.54 -8.85 6.52
N HIS A 98 -9.24 -7.55 6.34
CA HIS A 98 -8.96 -6.64 7.47
C HIS A 98 -10.12 -5.70 7.81
N ILE A 99 -10.97 -5.35 6.84
CA ILE A 99 -12.03 -4.35 7.04
C ILE A 99 -13.42 -4.97 6.91
N LEU A 100 -13.66 -5.74 5.85
CA LEU A 100 -15.00 -6.23 5.51
C LEU A 100 -15.44 -7.44 6.33
N GLN A 101 -14.47 -8.24 6.80
CA GLN A 101 -14.76 -9.44 7.56
C GLN A 101 -15.62 -9.13 8.80
N GLY A 102 -16.72 -9.88 8.96
CA GLY A 102 -17.68 -9.68 10.05
C GLY A 102 -18.64 -8.49 9.87
N ARG A 103 -18.62 -7.81 8.71
CA ARG A 103 -19.57 -6.75 8.37
C ARG A 103 -20.59 -7.23 7.34
N TRP A 104 -21.79 -6.67 7.39
CA TRP A 104 -22.76 -6.79 6.30
C TRP A 104 -22.33 -5.85 5.16
N VAL A 105 -21.80 -6.41 4.08
CA VAL A 105 -21.33 -5.65 2.92
C VAL A 105 -22.44 -5.55 1.87
N LEU A 106 -22.69 -4.34 1.38
CA LEU A 106 -23.56 -4.08 0.23
C LEU A 106 -22.68 -3.85 -1.00
N GLY A 107 -22.87 -4.67 -2.03
CA GLY A 107 -22.12 -4.63 -3.29
C GLY A 107 -23.02 -4.40 -4.48
#